data_AF-A0A094H143-F1
#
_entry.id   AF-A0A094H143-F1
#
_cell.length_a   1.000
_cell.length_b   1.000
_cell.length_c   1.000
_cell.angle_alpha   90.00
_cell.angle_beta   90.00
_cell.angle_gamma   90.00
#
_symmetry.space_group_name_H-M   'P 1'
#
loop_
_entity.id
_entity.type
_entity.pdbx_description
1 polymer ?
#
loop_
_entity_poly.entity_id
_entity_poly.type
_entity_poly.pdbx_seq_one_letter_code
_entity_poly.pdbx_strand_id
1 'polypeptide(L)'
;MKLEAECLDCPPSSERSIKPRPVKESIQEINDNSWLIGDKILLSRERFPSSNFTWSDGKGSFYAISEAPYPPPPSRPLSDTANIRMVYDAGGVSAVWSIGEAFCKVKVLDSGATREHVTLHYLHNKRPLSFAIPDVHYHAEHDGRYYIILSSLAGQTVTEAWPNFDEAMKQHCVSQVVNSCKELAAWQADSISGVDGNYLPDAFLGISKDFDPQTLLDSCRALEMDCSTFLFYHCDLGPGNIIVNHESGSIGIIDWETAGFVPKEWVRTKFCISGGMDLPGDDQESRADWRRRVQRQLGVEGFSEITDRWLTRNED
;
A
#
# COMPACT_ATOMS: atom_id res chain seq x y z
N MET A 1 47.05 -6.32 57.47
CA MET A 1 47.34 -7.01 56.20
C MET A 1 46.02 -7.44 55.59
N LYS A 2 45.45 -6.60 54.73
CA LYS A 2 44.31 -6.92 53.85
C LYS A 2 44.62 -6.17 52.55
N LEU A 3 44.94 -6.95 51.51
CA LEU A 3 45.10 -6.49 50.14
C LEU A 3 43.69 -6.44 49.54
N GLU A 4 43.25 -5.25 49.14
CA GLU A 4 42.10 -5.08 48.25
C GLU A 4 42.61 -5.17 46.81
N ALA A 5 41.98 -6.04 46.03
CA ALA A 5 42.29 -6.24 44.62
C ALA A 5 41.59 -5.15 43.79
N GLU A 6 42.36 -4.41 43.01
CA GLU A 6 41.88 -3.48 42.00
C GLU A 6 41.23 -4.26 40.85
N CYS A 7 39.92 -4.10 40.65
CA CYS A 7 39.26 -4.48 39.40
C CYS A 7 39.58 -3.42 38.34
N LEU A 8 40.22 -3.87 37.25
CA LEU A 8 40.44 -3.09 36.04
C LEU A 8 39.09 -2.73 35.39
N ASP A 9 38.83 -1.43 35.27
CA ASP A 9 37.71 -0.88 34.50
C ASP A 9 37.82 -1.28 33.01
N CYS A 10 36.90 -2.12 32.55
CA CYS A 10 36.58 -2.23 31.12
C CYS A 10 35.84 -0.95 30.69
N PRO A 11 36.22 -0.27 29.59
CA PRO A 11 35.44 0.85 29.09
C PRO A 11 34.07 0.32 28.61
N PRO A 12 32.97 1.05 28.84
CA PRO A 12 31.68 0.67 28.28
C PRO A 12 31.81 0.70 26.76
N SER A 13 31.49 -0.43 26.12
CA SER A 13 31.33 -0.53 24.68
C SER A 13 30.26 0.48 24.25
N SER A 14 30.70 1.64 23.76
CA SER A 14 29.83 2.59 23.10
C SER A 14 29.43 1.98 21.76
N GLU A 15 28.48 1.05 21.76
CA GLU A 15 27.62 0.86 20.61
C GLU A 15 26.95 2.21 20.36
N ARG A 16 27.54 2.99 19.46
CA ARG A 16 26.84 4.13 18.88
C ARG A 16 25.58 3.52 18.29
N SER A 17 24.45 3.74 18.95
CA SER A 17 23.13 3.58 18.35
C SER A 17 23.11 4.49 17.11
N ILE A 18 23.55 3.96 15.97
CA ILE A 18 23.41 4.63 14.68
C ILE A 18 21.91 4.80 14.51
N LYS A 19 21.45 6.06 14.55
CA LYS A 19 20.04 6.32 14.27
C LYS A 19 19.73 5.72 12.90
N PRO A 20 18.67 4.89 12.78
CA PRO A 20 18.28 4.37 11.49
C PRO A 20 18.04 5.55 10.55
N ARG A 21 18.47 5.42 9.29
CA ARG A 21 18.27 6.46 8.27
C ARG A 21 16.77 6.80 8.15
N PRO A 22 16.36 7.96 7.63
CA PRO A 22 14.96 8.18 7.24
C PRO A 22 14.46 7.12 6.25
N VAL A 23 13.14 6.85 6.21
CA VAL A 23 12.57 5.84 5.29
C VAL A 23 12.85 6.18 3.82
N LYS A 24 12.79 7.46 3.44
CA LYS A 24 13.13 7.92 2.08
C LYS A 24 14.60 7.71 1.68
N GLU A 25 15.47 7.37 2.63
CA GLU A 25 16.90 7.08 2.39
C GLU A 25 17.19 5.57 2.46
N SER A 26 16.15 4.73 2.42
CA SER A 26 16.30 3.27 2.54
C SER A 26 17.04 2.63 1.38
N ILE A 27 17.05 3.25 0.20
CA ILE A 27 17.84 2.80 -0.94
C ILE A 27 19.12 3.63 -1.00
N GLN A 28 20.26 2.95 -0.94
CA GLN A 28 21.60 3.53 -1.11
C GLN A 28 22.26 2.92 -2.34
N GLU A 29 23.08 3.69 -3.02
CA GLU A 29 23.80 3.26 -4.21
C GLU A 29 25.18 2.73 -3.84
N ILE A 30 25.55 1.55 -4.35
CA ILE A 30 26.88 0.96 -4.20
C ILE A 30 27.72 1.31 -5.45
N ASN A 31 27.16 1.04 -6.63
CA ASN A 31 27.70 1.41 -7.94
C ASN A 31 26.56 1.42 -8.99
N ASP A 32 26.91 1.64 -10.27
CA ASP A 32 25.96 1.78 -11.38
C ASP A 32 24.98 0.61 -11.58
N ASN A 33 25.30 -0.58 -11.05
CA ASN A 33 24.48 -1.78 -11.20
C ASN A 33 24.13 -2.45 -9.87
N SER A 34 24.37 -1.82 -8.73
CA SER A 34 24.00 -2.39 -7.44
C SER A 34 23.65 -1.35 -6.38
N TRP A 35 22.65 -1.69 -5.58
CA TRP A 35 22.06 -0.85 -4.56
C TRP A 35 21.81 -1.67 -3.30
N LEU A 36 21.80 -0.99 -2.17
CA LEU A 36 21.51 -1.54 -0.87
C LEU A 36 20.15 -1.01 -0.40
N ILE A 37 19.22 -1.90 -0.07
CA ILE A 37 17.92 -1.55 0.48
C ILE A 37 17.90 -1.96 1.96
N GLY A 38 17.69 -0.97 2.84
CA GLY A 38 17.57 -1.20 4.28
C GLY A 38 18.79 -1.86 4.93
N ASP A 39 19.99 -1.65 4.38
CA ASP A 39 21.26 -2.23 4.85
C ASP A 39 21.35 -3.78 4.88
N LYS A 40 20.31 -4.48 4.39
CA LYS A 40 20.19 -5.94 4.45
C LYS A 40 19.91 -6.60 3.10
N ILE A 41 19.33 -5.86 2.17
CA ILE A 41 18.89 -6.39 0.87
C ILE A 41 19.82 -5.82 -0.21
N LEU A 42 20.53 -6.68 -0.92
CA LEU A 42 21.33 -6.31 -2.07
C LEU A 42 20.48 -6.43 -3.33
N LEU A 43 20.33 -5.32 -4.03
CA LEU A 43 19.69 -5.25 -5.34
C LEU A 43 20.78 -5.11 -6.41
N SER A 44 20.78 -6.02 -7.38
CA SER A 44 21.72 -5.99 -8.50
C SER A 44 20.98 -5.89 -9.83
N ARG A 45 21.52 -5.16 -10.80
CA ARG A 45 21.06 -5.16 -12.20
C ARG A 45 22.01 -6.01 -13.04
N GLU A 46 21.48 -7.08 -13.62
CA GLU A 46 22.25 -8.15 -14.24
C GLU A 46 21.68 -8.52 -15.62
N ARG A 47 22.49 -9.14 -16.48
CA ARG A 47 22.05 -9.56 -17.83
C ARG A 47 21.14 -10.80 -17.81
N PHE A 48 21.27 -11.63 -16.79
CA PHE A 48 20.53 -12.86 -16.64
C PHE A 48 20.02 -12.97 -15.19
N PRO A 49 18.85 -13.58 -14.97
CA PRO A 49 18.34 -13.82 -13.62
C PRO A 49 19.31 -14.70 -12.83
N SER A 50 19.74 -14.24 -11.65
CA SER A 50 20.66 -14.97 -10.76
C SER A 50 20.04 -15.41 -9.44
N SER A 51 18.80 -15.01 -9.16
CA SER A 51 18.06 -15.40 -7.96
C SER A 51 16.61 -15.77 -8.30
N ASN A 52 15.88 -16.28 -7.31
CA ASN A 52 14.44 -16.53 -7.44
C ASN A 52 13.60 -15.23 -7.31
N PHE A 53 14.24 -14.13 -6.91
CA PHE A 53 13.59 -12.84 -6.66
C PHE A 53 14.06 -11.84 -7.71
N THR A 54 13.57 -12.02 -8.94
CA THR A 54 14.00 -11.24 -10.10
C THR A 54 12.83 -10.66 -10.88
N TRP A 55 13.04 -9.51 -11.50
CA TRP A 55 12.10 -8.90 -12.44
C TRP A 55 12.83 -8.17 -13.56
N SER A 56 12.12 -7.90 -14.66
CA SER A 56 12.67 -7.25 -15.84
C SER A 56 12.85 -5.75 -15.61
N ASP A 57 13.89 -5.19 -16.23
CA ASP A 57 14.12 -3.75 -16.25
C ASP A 57 13.42 -3.02 -17.43
N GLY A 58 12.68 -3.76 -18.26
CA GLY A 58 12.02 -3.30 -19.49
C GLY A 58 12.99 -3.04 -20.66
N LYS A 59 14.28 -3.33 -20.50
CA LYS A 59 15.37 -3.01 -21.45
C LYS A 59 16.29 -4.21 -21.69
N GLY A 60 15.82 -5.43 -21.41
CA GLY A 60 16.53 -6.69 -21.65
C GLY A 60 17.55 -7.06 -20.58
N SER A 61 17.57 -6.38 -19.43
CA SER A 61 18.29 -6.81 -18.22
C SER A 61 17.29 -7.13 -17.11
N PHE A 62 17.80 -7.60 -15.98
CA PHE A 62 16.99 -8.02 -14.84
C PHE A 62 17.52 -7.37 -13.57
N TYR A 63 16.61 -7.03 -12.68
CA TYR A 63 16.93 -6.78 -11.30
C TYR A 63 16.84 -8.08 -10.51
N ALA A 64 17.75 -8.29 -9.56
CA ALA A 64 17.82 -9.47 -8.71
C ALA A 64 18.04 -9.06 -7.26
N ILE A 65 17.29 -9.68 -6.34
CA ILE A 65 17.53 -9.57 -4.91
C ILE A 65 18.40 -10.71 -4.40
N SER A 66 19.32 -10.36 -3.50
CA SER A 66 20.07 -11.27 -2.64
C SER A 66 20.31 -10.64 -1.25
N GLU A 67 20.84 -11.41 -0.31
CA GLU A 67 21.25 -10.89 1.00
C GLU A 67 22.51 -10.02 0.86
N ALA A 68 22.52 -8.88 1.54
CA ALA A 68 23.71 -8.03 1.61
C ALA A 68 24.80 -8.68 2.50
N PRO A 69 26.09 -8.58 2.13
CA PRO A 69 27.17 -9.08 2.97
C PRO A 69 27.27 -8.28 4.28
N TYR A 70 27.90 -8.88 5.29
CA TYR A 70 28.23 -8.20 6.55
C TYR A 70 29.76 -8.05 6.71
N PRO A 71 30.27 -6.81 6.94
CA PRO A 71 29.54 -5.55 6.98
C PRO A 71 28.98 -5.16 5.59
N PRO A 72 27.90 -4.34 5.54
CA PRO A 72 27.36 -3.89 4.26
C PRO A 72 28.42 -3.16 3.44
N PRO A 73 28.37 -3.27 2.10
CA PRO A 73 29.33 -2.61 1.24
C PRO A 73 29.23 -1.08 1.40
N PRO A 74 30.33 -0.34 1.20
CA PRO A 74 30.28 1.11 1.18
C PRO A 74 29.23 1.61 0.18
N SER A 75 28.35 2.49 0.63
CA SER A 75 27.25 3.02 -0.17
C SER A 75 27.13 4.53 -0.01
N ARG A 76 26.48 5.18 -0.97
CA ARG A 76 26.17 6.61 -0.98
C ARG A 76 24.67 6.86 -1.17
N PRO A 77 24.16 8.06 -0.86
CA PRO A 77 22.79 8.42 -1.18
C PRO A 77 22.49 8.16 -2.66
N LEU A 78 21.29 7.67 -2.94
CA LEU A 78 20.85 7.37 -4.30
C LEU A 78 21.01 8.61 -5.20
N SER A 79 21.79 8.48 -6.27
CA SER A 79 21.90 9.54 -7.27
C SER A 79 20.62 9.63 -8.13
N ASP A 80 20.38 10.80 -8.71
CA ASP A 80 19.27 11.00 -9.63
C ASP A 80 19.57 10.24 -10.94
N THR A 81 19.08 9.00 -11.01
CA THR A 81 19.33 8.08 -12.14
C THR A 81 18.03 7.63 -12.77
N ALA A 82 18.09 7.27 -14.05
CA ALA A 82 16.95 6.69 -14.76
C ALA A 82 16.56 5.27 -14.31
N ASN A 83 17.35 4.64 -13.43
CA ASN A 83 17.19 3.23 -13.05
C ASN A 83 16.23 3.05 -11.86
N ILE A 84 16.35 3.94 -10.86
CA ILE A 84 15.55 3.92 -9.64
C ILE A 84 15.03 5.32 -9.41
N ARG A 85 13.71 5.51 -9.51
CA ARG A 85 13.05 6.80 -9.32
C ARG A 85 12.11 6.72 -8.14
N MET A 86 12.22 7.66 -7.21
CA MET A 86 11.23 7.84 -6.16
C MET A 86 9.94 8.39 -6.76
N VAL A 87 8.82 7.69 -6.53
CA VAL A 87 7.49 8.06 -7.03
C VAL A 87 6.55 8.53 -5.92
N TYR A 88 6.88 8.24 -4.66
CA TYR A 88 6.14 8.71 -3.49
C TYR A 88 7.07 8.84 -2.28
N ASP A 89 6.87 9.90 -1.48
CA ASP A 89 7.59 10.16 -0.22
C ASP A 89 6.63 10.79 0.81
N ALA A 90 6.51 10.15 1.98
CA ALA A 90 5.81 10.67 3.14
C ALA A 90 6.78 11.09 4.27
N GLY A 91 7.96 11.61 3.92
CA GLY A 91 8.94 12.30 4.78
C GLY A 91 9.70 11.42 5.77
N GLY A 92 9.13 10.28 6.18
CA GLY A 92 9.74 9.35 7.14
C GLY A 92 8.92 8.10 7.48
N VAL A 93 7.68 7.98 6.99
CA VAL A 93 6.81 6.83 7.32
C VAL A 93 6.67 5.82 6.19
N SER A 94 6.70 6.28 4.94
CA SER A 94 6.56 5.46 3.74
C SER A 94 7.26 6.14 2.58
N ALA A 95 7.89 5.35 1.70
CA ALA A 95 8.45 5.81 0.45
C ALA A 95 8.34 4.69 -0.61
N VAL A 96 8.15 5.08 -1.86
CA VAL A 96 7.98 4.15 -2.99
C VAL A 96 8.90 4.55 -4.14
N TRP A 97 9.57 3.56 -4.72
CA TRP A 97 10.42 3.72 -5.88
C TRP A 97 9.97 2.82 -7.03
N SER A 98 9.97 3.34 -8.24
CA SER A 98 9.91 2.52 -9.46
C SER A 98 11.31 2.02 -9.80
N ILE A 99 11.44 0.72 -10.05
CA ILE A 99 12.69 0.03 -10.34
C ILE A 99 12.45 -0.93 -11.50
N GLY A 100 12.73 -0.51 -12.73
CA GLY A 100 12.35 -1.30 -13.91
C GLY A 100 10.83 -1.51 -13.98
N GLU A 101 10.38 -2.75 -14.15
CA GLU A 101 8.97 -3.12 -14.18
C GLU A 101 8.40 -3.50 -12.80
N ALA A 102 8.99 -3.01 -11.72
CA ALA A 102 8.52 -3.22 -10.34
C ALA A 102 8.49 -1.94 -9.52
N PHE A 103 7.79 -2.00 -8.38
CA PHE A 103 7.78 -0.97 -7.36
C PHE A 103 8.33 -1.54 -6.05
N CYS A 104 9.26 -0.82 -5.44
CA CYS A 104 9.74 -1.09 -4.08
C CYS A 104 9.05 -0.12 -3.13
N LYS A 105 8.26 -0.63 -2.18
CA LYS A 105 7.66 0.14 -1.09
C LYS A 105 8.43 -0.16 0.20
N VAL A 106 8.83 0.89 0.91
CA VAL A 106 9.43 0.79 2.24
C VAL A 106 8.64 1.64 3.20
N LYS A 107 8.23 1.07 4.32
CA LYS A 107 7.50 1.80 5.36
C LYS A 107 7.92 1.41 6.77
N VAL A 108 7.63 2.26 7.73
CA VAL A 108 7.73 1.93 9.16
C VAL A 108 6.84 0.72 9.42
N LEU A 109 7.38 -0.24 10.17
CA LEU A 109 6.68 -1.46 10.49
C LEU A 109 5.53 -1.16 11.44
N ASP A 110 4.32 -1.44 10.98
CA ASP A 110 3.15 -1.47 11.83
C ASP A 110 2.81 -2.91 12.18
N SER A 111 3.20 -3.39 13.36
CA SER A 111 3.17 -4.82 13.71
C SER A 111 1.76 -5.40 13.85
N GLY A 112 0.74 -4.59 14.09
CA GLY A 112 -0.64 -5.07 14.24
C GLY A 112 -1.45 -5.05 12.94
N ALA A 113 -0.94 -4.46 11.87
CA ALA A 113 -1.62 -4.37 10.59
C ALA A 113 -1.40 -5.61 9.72
N THR A 114 -2.45 -6.02 9.02
CA THR A 114 -2.35 -7.02 7.94
C THR A 114 -1.35 -6.54 6.89
N ARG A 115 -0.41 -7.41 6.50
CA ARG A 115 0.58 -7.04 5.48
C ARG A 115 0.01 -7.13 4.08
N GLU A 116 0.40 -6.20 3.22
CA GLU A 116 -0.04 -6.17 1.83
C GLU A 116 0.26 -7.48 1.08
N HIS A 117 1.40 -8.14 1.35
CA HIS A 117 1.71 -9.44 0.74
C HIS A 117 0.75 -10.55 1.18
N VAL A 118 0.22 -10.50 2.41
CA VAL A 118 -0.78 -11.45 2.92
C VAL A 118 -2.12 -11.22 2.23
N THR A 119 -2.53 -9.96 2.08
CA THR A 119 -3.73 -9.59 1.32
C THR A 119 -3.64 -10.00 -0.14
N LEU A 120 -2.52 -9.73 -0.82
CA LEU A 120 -2.30 -10.13 -2.21
C LEU A 120 -2.30 -11.66 -2.35
N HIS A 121 -1.68 -12.39 -1.42
CA HIS A 121 -1.76 -13.85 -1.40
C HIS A 121 -3.21 -14.35 -1.29
N TYR A 122 -4.01 -13.76 -0.40
CA TYR A 122 -5.44 -14.06 -0.29
C TYR A 122 -6.18 -13.82 -1.61
N LEU A 123 -5.92 -12.70 -2.28
CA LEU A 123 -6.53 -12.35 -3.58
C LEU A 123 -6.14 -13.31 -4.70
N HIS A 124 -4.86 -13.70 -4.79
CA HIS A 124 -4.40 -14.68 -5.77
C HIS A 124 -5.14 -16.02 -5.63
N ASN A 125 -5.46 -16.43 -4.41
CA ASN A 125 -6.24 -17.64 -4.12
C ASN A 125 -7.74 -17.51 -4.43
N LYS A 126 -8.23 -16.31 -4.78
CA LYS A 126 -9.61 -16.06 -5.21
C LYS A 126 -9.78 -15.96 -6.73
N ARG A 127 -8.71 -16.12 -7.50
CA ARG A 127 -8.75 -16.03 -8.96
C ARG A 127 -9.75 -17.04 -9.57
N PRO A 128 -10.39 -16.73 -10.72
CA PRO A 128 -10.17 -15.52 -11.54
C PRO A 128 -10.79 -14.26 -10.91
N LEU A 129 -10.15 -13.11 -11.11
CA LEU A 129 -10.65 -11.78 -10.71
C LEU A 129 -11.03 -10.99 -11.95
N SER A 130 -12.02 -10.08 -11.85
CA SER A 130 -12.40 -9.19 -12.96
C SER A 130 -11.41 -8.04 -13.24
N PHE A 131 -10.37 -7.91 -12.42
CA PHE A 131 -9.32 -6.89 -12.48
C PHE A 131 -7.93 -7.50 -12.24
N ALA A 132 -6.89 -6.81 -12.69
CA ALA A 132 -5.50 -7.19 -12.41
C ALA A 132 -5.06 -6.77 -11.01
N ILE A 133 -4.14 -7.52 -10.41
CA ILE A 133 -3.47 -7.20 -9.13
C ILE A 133 -1.96 -7.41 -9.29
N PRO A 134 -1.11 -6.67 -8.55
CA PRO A 134 0.34 -6.90 -8.56
C PRO A 134 0.70 -8.29 -8.06
N ASP A 135 1.74 -8.89 -8.63
CA ASP A 135 2.41 -10.05 -8.06
C ASP A 135 3.49 -9.59 -7.06
N VAL A 136 3.71 -10.36 -6.00
CA VAL A 136 4.75 -10.07 -5.00
C VAL A 136 6.07 -10.72 -5.43
N HIS A 137 7.06 -9.90 -5.79
CA HIS A 137 8.41 -10.38 -6.10
C HIS A 137 9.23 -10.66 -4.84
N TYR A 138 9.09 -9.83 -3.81
CA TYR A 138 9.85 -9.97 -2.56
C TYR A 138 9.16 -9.23 -1.41
N HIS A 139 9.35 -9.68 -0.18
CA HIS A 139 9.03 -8.90 1.01
C HIS A 139 9.95 -9.26 2.18
N ALA A 140 10.15 -8.34 3.11
CA ALA A 140 10.95 -8.56 4.31
C ALA A 140 10.57 -7.61 5.45
N GLU A 141 10.93 -7.99 6.68
CA GLU A 141 10.73 -7.18 7.89
C GLU A 141 12.02 -7.10 8.70
N HIS A 142 12.72 -5.96 8.64
CA HIS A 142 14.01 -5.76 9.30
C HIS A 142 14.10 -4.35 9.87
N ASP A 143 14.75 -4.21 11.03
CA ASP A 143 15.07 -2.91 11.65
C ASP A 143 13.85 -1.98 11.81
N GLY A 144 12.70 -2.56 12.19
CA GLY A 144 11.45 -1.83 12.39
C GLY A 144 10.82 -1.30 11.10
N ARG A 145 11.11 -1.93 9.95
CA ARG A 145 10.55 -1.59 8.64
C ARG A 145 9.98 -2.80 7.91
N TYR A 146 8.98 -2.53 7.10
CA TYR A 146 8.43 -3.45 6.12
C TYR A 146 8.87 -3.04 4.72
N TYR A 147 9.37 -4.03 3.97
CA TYR A 147 9.81 -3.90 2.59
C TYR A 147 8.94 -4.81 1.74
N ILE A 148 8.44 -4.32 0.61
CA ILE A 148 7.75 -5.15 -0.40
C ILE A 148 8.14 -4.68 -1.80
N ILE A 149 8.39 -5.64 -2.69
CA ILE A 149 8.59 -5.41 -4.12
C ILE A 149 7.45 -6.07 -4.87
N LEU A 150 6.75 -5.26 -5.66
CA LEU A 150 5.54 -5.61 -6.40
C LEU A 150 5.78 -5.45 -7.90
N SER A 151 5.19 -6.32 -8.72
CA SER A 151 5.16 -6.11 -10.16
C SER A 151 4.41 -4.82 -10.52
N SER A 152 4.83 -4.15 -11.59
CA SER A 152 4.04 -3.07 -12.18
C SER A 152 2.84 -3.62 -12.93
N LEU A 153 1.77 -2.81 -13.04
CA LEU A 153 0.62 -3.11 -13.88
C LEU A 153 0.67 -2.22 -15.13
N ALA A 154 0.38 -2.79 -16.29
CA ALA A 154 0.41 -2.07 -17.55
C ALA A 154 -0.77 -1.09 -17.66
N GLY A 155 -0.48 0.21 -17.77
CA GLY A 155 -1.48 1.25 -17.94
C GLY A 155 -1.08 2.57 -17.27
N GLN A 156 -2.07 3.43 -17.09
CA GLN A 156 -1.94 4.67 -16.34
C GLN A 156 -2.90 4.67 -15.17
N THR A 157 -2.58 5.40 -14.11
CA THR A 157 -3.55 5.60 -13.03
C THR A 157 -4.80 6.30 -13.57
N VAL A 158 -5.96 6.07 -12.95
CA VAL A 158 -7.17 6.85 -13.25
C VAL A 158 -6.89 8.34 -13.04
N THR A 159 -6.12 8.69 -12.00
CA THR A 159 -5.65 10.07 -11.77
C THR A 159 -5.03 10.72 -13.02
N GLU A 160 -4.16 10.01 -13.73
CA GLU A 160 -3.49 10.51 -14.93
C GLU A 160 -4.37 10.46 -16.18
N ALA A 161 -5.19 9.41 -16.31
CA ALA A 161 -5.96 9.14 -17.52
C ALA A 161 -7.29 9.91 -17.59
N TRP A 162 -7.91 10.17 -16.43
CA TRP A 162 -9.27 10.73 -16.33
C TRP A 162 -9.49 12.06 -17.08
N PRO A 163 -8.54 13.02 -17.09
CA PRO A 163 -8.71 14.27 -17.84
C PRO A 163 -8.86 14.07 -19.35
N ASN A 164 -8.36 12.95 -19.87
CA ASN A 164 -8.37 12.63 -21.30
C ASN A 164 -9.49 11.65 -21.69
N PHE A 165 -10.27 11.17 -20.73
CA PHE A 165 -11.39 10.28 -21.00
C PHE A 165 -12.60 11.04 -21.54
N ASP A 166 -13.22 10.47 -22.58
CA ASP A 166 -14.58 10.83 -22.94
C ASP A 166 -15.59 10.25 -21.93
N GLU A 167 -16.85 10.68 -22.04
CA GLU A 167 -17.89 10.27 -21.09
C GLU A 167 -18.16 8.76 -21.12
N ALA A 168 -17.98 8.10 -22.27
CA ALA A 168 -18.17 6.66 -22.39
C ALA A 168 -17.08 5.91 -21.62
N MET A 169 -15.82 6.33 -21.74
CA MET A 169 -14.69 5.74 -21.04
C MET A 169 -14.76 5.99 -19.53
N LYS A 170 -15.15 7.20 -19.11
CA LYS A 170 -15.42 7.49 -17.69
C LYS A 170 -16.48 6.54 -17.12
N GLN A 171 -17.60 6.37 -17.82
CA GLN A 171 -18.67 5.48 -17.37
C GLN A 171 -18.25 4.01 -17.38
N HIS A 172 -17.48 3.58 -18.37
CA HIS A 172 -16.93 2.22 -18.45
C HIS A 172 -16.02 1.92 -17.26
N CYS A 173 -15.07 2.82 -16.97
CA CYS A 173 -14.16 2.70 -15.82
C CYS A 173 -14.92 2.66 -14.48
N VAL A 174 -15.91 3.56 -14.29
CA VAL A 174 -16.79 3.56 -13.10
C VAL A 174 -17.51 2.22 -12.95
N SER A 175 -18.03 1.68 -14.05
CA SER A 175 -18.75 0.39 -14.04
C SER A 175 -17.83 -0.75 -13.64
N GLN A 176 -16.59 -0.78 -14.12
CA GLN A 176 -15.60 -1.80 -13.76
C GLN A 176 -15.21 -1.73 -12.28
N VAL A 177 -14.99 -0.53 -11.73
CA VAL A 177 -14.68 -0.36 -10.31
C VAL A 177 -15.85 -0.80 -9.43
N VAL A 178 -17.08 -0.43 -9.79
CA VAL A 178 -18.28 -0.83 -9.04
C VAL A 178 -18.49 -2.35 -9.10
N ASN A 179 -18.27 -2.97 -10.27
CA ASN A 179 -18.31 -4.42 -10.40
C ASN A 179 -17.23 -5.10 -9.56
N SER A 180 -16.04 -4.51 -9.47
CA SER A 180 -14.96 -5.00 -8.60
C SER A 180 -15.39 -4.92 -7.12
N CYS A 181 -16.01 -3.82 -6.68
CA CYS A 181 -16.56 -3.71 -5.33
C CYS A 181 -17.61 -4.81 -5.05
N LYS A 182 -18.49 -5.11 -6.01
CA LYS A 182 -19.48 -6.18 -5.89
C LYS A 182 -18.84 -7.57 -5.81
N GLU A 183 -17.82 -7.82 -6.60
CA GLU A 183 -17.05 -9.07 -6.60
C GLU A 183 -16.36 -9.29 -5.24
N LEU A 184 -15.65 -8.27 -4.74
CA LEU A 184 -14.99 -8.31 -3.43
C LEU A 184 -16.01 -8.49 -2.29
N ALA A 185 -17.14 -7.78 -2.37
CA ALA A 185 -18.22 -7.84 -1.39
C ALA A 185 -18.90 -9.21 -1.29
N ALA A 186 -18.69 -10.11 -2.27
CA ALA A 186 -19.17 -11.49 -2.17
C ALA A 186 -18.39 -12.31 -1.12
N TRP A 187 -17.21 -11.85 -0.69
CA TRP A 187 -16.42 -12.52 0.34
C TRP A 187 -16.73 -11.92 1.70
N GLN A 188 -17.22 -12.75 2.60
CA GLN A 188 -17.76 -12.34 3.90
C GLN A 188 -16.93 -12.91 5.05
N ALA A 189 -16.96 -12.21 6.17
CA ALA A 189 -16.42 -12.66 7.45
C ALA A 189 -17.34 -12.24 8.61
N ASP A 190 -17.15 -12.91 9.75
CA ASP A 190 -17.90 -12.65 10.98
C ASP A 190 -17.25 -11.55 11.85
N SER A 191 -16.10 -11.02 11.44
CA SER A 191 -15.34 -10.01 12.17
C SER A 191 -14.77 -8.92 11.26
N ILE A 192 -14.64 -7.71 11.80
CA ILE A 192 -13.91 -6.60 11.19
C ILE A 192 -12.40 -6.80 11.39
N SER A 193 -11.69 -7.15 10.32
CA SER A 193 -10.25 -7.40 10.35
C SER A 193 -9.70 -7.43 8.92
N GLY A 194 -8.39 -7.48 8.74
CA GLY A 194 -7.82 -7.99 7.52
C GLY A 194 -7.98 -9.51 7.41
N VAL A 195 -7.39 -10.07 6.35
CA VAL A 195 -7.63 -11.46 5.92
C VAL A 195 -7.03 -12.52 6.84
N ASP A 196 -6.13 -12.14 7.73
CA ASP A 196 -5.45 -12.99 8.71
C ASP A 196 -5.91 -12.73 10.16
N GLY A 197 -6.92 -11.87 10.35
CA GLY A 197 -7.44 -11.47 11.66
C GLY A 197 -6.71 -10.28 12.30
N ASN A 198 -5.58 -9.81 11.73
CA ASN A 198 -4.95 -8.56 12.12
C ASN A 198 -5.81 -7.36 11.69
N TYR A 199 -5.47 -6.15 12.11
CA TYR A 199 -6.31 -5.01 11.74
C TYR A 199 -6.06 -4.48 10.33
N LEU A 200 -7.03 -3.68 9.86
CA LEU A 200 -6.94 -2.86 8.67
C LEU A 200 -6.78 -1.37 9.08
N PRO A 201 -5.71 -0.67 8.66
CA PRO A 201 -5.43 0.69 9.13
C PRO A 201 -6.26 1.77 8.40
N ASP A 202 -7.59 1.75 8.54
CA ASP A 202 -8.47 2.79 8.00
C ASP A 202 -8.74 3.91 9.02
N ALA A 203 -7.98 5.00 8.88
CA ALA A 203 -8.08 6.19 9.74
C ALA A 203 -9.43 6.93 9.69
N PHE A 204 -10.26 6.73 8.65
CA PHE A 204 -11.59 7.34 8.60
C PHE A 204 -12.62 6.51 9.39
N LEU A 205 -12.38 5.20 9.51
CA LEU A 205 -13.28 4.29 10.21
C LEU A 205 -13.09 4.41 11.73
N GLY A 206 -11.83 4.40 12.16
CA GLY A 206 -11.46 4.51 13.57
C GLY A 206 -11.80 5.87 14.18
N ILE A 207 -12.20 5.87 15.45
CA ILE A 207 -12.36 7.09 16.27
C ILE A 207 -10.99 7.57 16.82
N SER A 208 -10.00 6.67 16.84
CA SER A 208 -8.64 6.95 17.29
C SER A 208 -7.63 6.33 16.31
N LYS A 209 -6.33 6.50 16.58
CA LYS A 209 -5.26 5.79 15.85
C LYS A 209 -5.06 4.35 16.31
N ASP A 210 -5.93 3.84 17.20
CA ASP A 210 -6.01 2.44 17.52
C ASP A 210 -6.95 1.74 16.53
N PHE A 211 -6.39 0.81 15.78
CA PHE A 211 -7.07 0.04 14.76
C PHE A 211 -7.41 -1.37 15.23
N ASP A 212 -7.24 -1.70 16.51
CA ASP A 212 -7.66 -2.99 17.04
C ASP A 212 -9.08 -3.36 16.53
N PRO A 213 -9.30 -4.61 16.09
CA PRO A 213 -10.59 -5.06 15.57
C PRO A 213 -11.78 -4.69 16.47
N GLN A 214 -11.62 -4.74 17.79
CA GLN A 214 -12.68 -4.37 18.73
C GLN A 214 -12.93 -2.85 18.72
N THR A 215 -11.87 -2.04 18.67
CA THR A 215 -11.97 -0.58 18.56
C THR A 215 -12.64 -0.15 17.25
N LEU A 216 -12.31 -0.82 16.14
CA LEU A 216 -12.98 -0.58 14.85
C LEU A 216 -14.45 -0.99 14.89
N LEU A 217 -14.77 -2.14 15.50
CA LEU A 217 -16.14 -2.62 15.68
C LEU A 217 -16.99 -1.63 16.49
N ASP A 218 -16.45 -1.12 17.59
CA ASP A 218 -17.14 -0.15 18.43
C ASP A 218 -17.33 1.18 17.69
N SER A 219 -16.35 1.59 16.87
CA SER A 219 -16.48 2.73 15.98
C SER A 219 -17.60 2.55 14.95
N CYS A 220 -17.76 1.32 14.42
CA CYS A 220 -18.83 0.99 13.48
C CYS A 220 -20.21 1.03 14.13
N ARG A 221 -20.33 0.48 15.35
CA ARG A 221 -21.56 0.49 16.14
C ARG A 221 -21.98 1.89 16.56
N ALA A 222 -21.02 2.75 16.90
CA ALA A 222 -21.28 4.16 17.22
C ALA A 222 -21.83 4.94 16.00
N LEU A 223 -21.47 4.52 14.78
CA LEU A 223 -22.03 5.05 13.52
C LEU A 223 -23.32 4.36 13.08
N GLU A 224 -23.87 3.47 13.91
CA GLU A 224 -25.09 2.69 13.65
C GLU A 224 -25.03 1.91 12.33
N MET A 225 -23.86 1.38 11.98
CA MET A 225 -23.70 0.48 10.83
C MET A 225 -24.11 -0.96 11.19
N ASP A 226 -24.61 -1.71 10.20
CA ASP A 226 -24.88 -3.14 10.38
C ASP A 226 -23.57 -3.93 10.48
N CYS A 227 -23.28 -4.42 11.69
CA CYS A 227 -22.10 -5.20 12.01
C CYS A 227 -22.41 -6.71 12.12
N SER A 228 -23.52 -7.18 11.54
CA SER A 228 -23.90 -8.60 11.53
C SER A 228 -23.10 -9.43 10.51
N THR A 229 -22.54 -8.79 9.49
CA THR A 229 -21.70 -9.42 8.46
C THR A 229 -20.73 -8.37 7.91
N PHE A 230 -19.48 -8.77 7.70
CA PHE A 230 -18.45 -7.90 7.15
C PHE A 230 -18.06 -8.36 5.75
N LEU A 231 -17.90 -7.39 4.84
CA LEU A 231 -17.61 -7.61 3.43
C LEU A 231 -16.16 -7.23 3.15
N PHE A 232 -15.46 -8.04 2.36
CA PHE A 232 -14.10 -7.70 1.95
C PHE A 232 -14.11 -6.47 1.03
N TYR A 233 -13.32 -5.46 1.36
CA TYR A 233 -13.21 -4.19 0.62
C TYR A 233 -11.78 -3.64 0.66
N HIS A 234 -11.39 -2.94 -0.39
CA HIS A 234 -10.07 -2.34 -0.55
C HIS A 234 -9.77 -1.24 0.48
N CYS A 235 -10.78 -0.51 0.95
CA CYS A 235 -10.68 0.61 1.91
C CYS A 235 -9.89 1.85 1.46
N ASP A 236 -9.10 1.78 0.38
CA ASP A 236 -8.47 2.94 -0.26
C ASP A 236 -8.58 2.97 -1.80
N LEU A 237 -9.81 2.85 -2.32
CA LEU A 237 -10.07 2.71 -3.76
C LEU A 237 -10.08 4.05 -4.53
N GLY A 238 -9.12 4.94 -4.22
CA GLY A 238 -8.95 6.24 -4.86
C GLY A 238 -8.43 6.14 -6.31
N PRO A 239 -8.53 7.22 -7.10
CA PRO A 239 -8.15 7.19 -8.52
C PRO A 239 -6.64 6.95 -8.75
N GLY A 240 -5.79 7.17 -7.75
CA GLY A 240 -4.37 6.81 -7.80
C GLY A 240 -4.10 5.31 -7.72
N ASN A 241 -5.04 4.54 -7.18
CA ASN A 241 -4.90 3.10 -6.91
C ASN A 241 -5.58 2.22 -7.97
N ILE A 242 -6.15 2.83 -9.00
CA ILE A 242 -6.76 2.15 -10.14
C ILE A 242 -5.92 2.41 -11.38
N ILE A 243 -5.45 1.35 -12.04
CA ILE A 243 -4.69 1.40 -13.29
C ILE A 243 -5.62 1.05 -14.44
N VAL A 244 -5.72 1.91 -15.45
CA VAL A 244 -6.46 1.62 -16.69
C VAL A 244 -5.49 1.19 -17.77
N ASN A 245 -5.73 0.00 -18.32
CA ASN A 245 -5.01 -0.49 -19.48
C ASN A 245 -5.73 -0.03 -20.76
N HIS A 246 -5.14 0.91 -21.49
CA HIS A 246 -5.75 1.50 -22.69
C HIS A 246 -5.94 0.52 -23.86
N GLU A 247 -5.12 -0.54 -23.94
CA GLU A 247 -5.20 -1.51 -25.04
C GLU A 247 -6.37 -2.47 -24.87
N SER A 248 -6.61 -2.94 -23.64
CA SER A 248 -7.65 -3.91 -23.32
C SER A 248 -8.93 -3.29 -22.76
N GLY A 249 -8.86 -2.05 -22.27
CA GLY A 249 -9.94 -1.41 -21.52
C GLY A 249 -10.23 -2.09 -20.17
N SER A 250 -9.31 -2.91 -19.65
CA SER A 250 -9.40 -3.50 -18.31
C SER A 250 -8.82 -2.58 -17.24
N ILE A 251 -9.19 -2.83 -15.99
CA ILE A 251 -8.57 -2.16 -14.83
C ILE A 251 -7.66 -3.11 -14.05
N GLY A 252 -6.67 -2.53 -13.39
CA GLY A 252 -5.91 -3.13 -12.31
C GLY A 252 -6.08 -2.32 -11.03
N ILE A 253 -5.92 -2.97 -9.88
CA ILE A 253 -6.05 -2.35 -8.56
C ILE A 253 -4.75 -2.62 -7.79
N ILE A 254 -4.17 -1.57 -7.24
CA ILE A 254 -2.92 -1.60 -6.46
C ILE A 254 -3.14 -1.03 -5.05
N ASP A 255 -2.12 -1.18 -4.20
CA ASP A 255 -2.08 -0.62 -2.84
C ASP A 255 -3.08 -1.25 -1.86
N TRP A 256 -2.96 -2.57 -1.71
CA TRP A 256 -3.90 -3.40 -0.93
C TRP A 256 -3.62 -3.41 0.59
N GLU A 257 -2.84 -2.46 1.09
CA GLU A 257 -2.36 -2.46 2.48
C GLU A 257 -3.42 -2.06 3.52
N THR A 258 -4.52 -1.45 3.07
CA THR A 258 -5.65 -1.04 3.91
C THR A 258 -6.86 -1.97 3.80
N ALA A 259 -6.80 -2.98 2.93
CA ALA A 259 -7.94 -3.82 2.63
C ALA A 259 -8.29 -4.77 3.78
N GLY A 260 -9.58 -5.05 3.93
CA GLY A 260 -10.09 -5.96 4.95
C GLY A 260 -11.61 -6.07 4.92
N PHE A 261 -12.16 -6.75 5.91
CA PHE A 261 -13.58 -6.97 6.10
C PHE A 261 -14.19 -5.81 6.88
N VAL A 262 -15.17 -5.13 6.30
CA VAL A 262 -15.83 -3.93 6.86
C VAL A 262 -17.35 -4.00 6.68
N PRO A 263 -18.15 -3.21 7.43
CA PRO A 263 -19.59 -3.12 7.18
C PRO A 263 -19.90 -2.70 5.75
N LYS A 264 -21.02 -3.18 5.21
CA LYS A 264 -21.43 -2.91 3.83
C LYS A 264 -21.53 -1.42 3.52
N GLU A 265 -22.01 -0.64 4.47
CA GLU A 265 -22.17 0.81 4.39
C GLU A 265 -20.83 1.51 4.18
N TRP A 266 -19.73 0.94 4.68
CA TRP A 266 -18.41 1.56 4.59
C TRP A 266 -17.90 1.67 3.15
N VAL A 267 -18.24 0.70 2.30
CA VAL A 267 -17.82 0.62 0.90
C VAL A 267 -18.17 1.90 0.13
N ARG A 268 -19.41 2.39 0.28
CA ARG A 268 -19.85 3.62 -0.39
C ARG A 268 -19.51 4.87 0.43
N THR A 269 -19.62 4.79 1.76
CA THR A 269 -19.30 5.93 2.65
C THR A 269 -17.90 6.46 2.39
N LYS A 270 -16.91 5.58 2.16
CA LYS A 270 -15.54 5.99 1.88
C LYS A 270 -15.43 6.96 0.69
N PHE A 271 -16.17 6.74 -0.38
CA PHE A 271 -16.21 7.65 -1.55
C PHE A 271 -16.90 9.00 -1.23
N CYS A 272 -17.79 9.02 -0.25
CA CYS A 272 -18.49 10.24 0.16
C CYS A 272 -17.62 11.16 1.02
N ILE A 273 -16.75 10.60 1.87
CA ILE A 273 -16.02 11.37 2.91
C ILE A 273 -14.52 11.54 2.65
N SER A 274 -13.88 10.62 1.93
CA SER A 274 -12.41 10.62 1.82
C SER A 274 -11.93 11.55 0.73
N GLY A 275 -11.10 12.53 1.09
CA GLY A 275 -10.37 13.37 0.12
C GLY A 275 -9.38 12.58 -0.74
N GLY A 276 -8.97 11.38 -0.33
CA GLY A 276 -8.15 10.47 -1.15
C GLY A 276 -8.89 9.93 -2.38
N MET A 277 -10.21 10.13 -2.43
CA MET A 277 -11.07 9.78 -3.58
C MET A 277 -11.21 10.94 -4.57
N ASP A 278 -10.65 12.12 -4.28
CA ASP A 278 -10.64 13.23 -5.22
C ASP A 278 -9.54 13.04 -6.29
N LEU A 279 -9.82 13.51 -7.50
CA LEU A 279 -8.79 13.78 -8.50
C LEU A 279 -7.97 15.02 -8.08
N PRO A 280 -6.71 15.15 -8.52
CA PRO A 280 -5.95 16.36 -8.32
C PRO A 280 -6.53 17.54 -9.12
N GLY A 281 -6.29 18.75 -8.66
CA GLY A 281 -6.74 19.99 -9.30
C GLY A 281 -7.25 21.01 -8.28
N ASP A 282 -7.60 22.19 -8.76
CA ASP A 282 -8.09 23.30 -7.91
C ASP A 282 -9.62 23.44 -7.94
N ASP A 283 -10.27 22.99 -9.02
CA ASP A 283 -11.72 23.08 -9.17
C ASP A 283 -12.43 21.94 -8.43
N GLN A 284 -13.25 22.29 -7.43
CA GLN A 284 -13.93 21.32 -6.57
C GLN A 284 -14.84 20.37 -7.35
N GLU A 285 -15.50 20.84 -8.42
CA GLU A 285 -16.39 20.00 -9.21
C GLU A 285 -15.63 18.93 -9.99
N SER A 286 -14.56 19.33 -10.66
CA SER A 286 -13.69 18.44 -11.43
C SER A 286 -12.95 17.45 -10.53
N ARG A 287 -12.44 17.89 -9.37
CA ARG A 287 -11.82 17.01 -8.37
C ARG A 287 -12.76 15.89 -7.92
N ALA A 288 -14.02 16.24 -7.69
CA ALA A 288 -15.02 15.30 -7.18
C ALA A 288 -15.68 14.44 -8.27
N ASP A 289 -15.42 14.65 -9.57
CA ASP A 289 -16.10 13.96 -10.68
C ASP A 289 -16.02 12.43 -10.55
N TRP A 290 -14.81 11.90 -10.35
CA TRP A 290 -14.56 10.47 -10.13
C TRP A 290 -15.41 9.90 -8.99
N ARG A 291 -15.18 10.37 -7.76
CA ARG A 291 -15.85 9.81 -6.57
C ARG A 291 -17.36 10.00 -6.62
N ARG A 292 -17.85 11.11 -7.20
CA ARG A 292 -19.28 11.37 -7.37
C ARG A 292 -19.93 10.34 -8.27
N ARG A 293 -19.28 9.93 -9.37
CA ARG A 293 -19.80 8.90 -10.27
C ARG A 293 -19.77 7.53 -9.61
N VAL A 294 -18.66 7.15 -9.00
CA VAL A 294 -18.52 5.85 -8.33
C VAL A 294 -19.53 5.70 -7.19
N GLN A 295 -19.64 6.69 -6.28
CA GLN A 295 -20.58 6.60 -5.16
C GLN A 295 -22.04 6.55 -5.62
N ARG A 296 -22.40 7.28 -6.69
CA ARG A 296 -23.77 7.23 -7.24
C ARG A 296 -24.09 5.85 -7.78
N GLN A 297 -23.18 5.26 -8.55
CA GLN A 297 -23.36 3.93 -9.10
C GLN A 297 -23.39 2.85 -8.00
N LEU A 298 -22.53 2.96 -6.96
CA LEU A 298 -22.61 2.09 -5.78
C LEU A 298 -23.99 2.17 -5.10
N GLY A 299 -24.57 3.36 -5.00
CA GLY A 299 -25.93 3.55 -4.48
C GLY A 299 -26.99 2.83 -5.31
N VAL A 300 -26.89 2.89 -6.65
CA VAL A 300 -27.77 2.14 -7.57
C VAL A 300 -27.63 0.63 -7.37
N GLU A 301 -26.43 0.14 -7.09
CA GLU A 301 -26.14 -1.28 -6.82
C GLU A 301 -26.45 -1.72 -5.38
N GLY A 302 -27.12 -0.87 -4.58
CA GLY A 302 -27.62 -1.23 -3.26
C GLY A 302 -26.59 -1.16 -2.12
N PHE A 303 -25.49 -0.42 -2.31
CA PHE A 303 -24.62 -0.02 -1.20
C PHE A 303 -25.17 1.27 -0.56
N SER A 304 -25.66 1.15 0.68
CA SER A 304 -25.99 2.29 1.53
C SER A 304 -24.73 3.03 1.98
N GLU A 305 -24.91 4.23 2.51
CA GLU A 305 -23.85 5.03 3.11
C GLU A 305 -24.35 5.71 4.39
N ILE A 306 -23.41 6.17 5.22
CA ILE A 306 -23.70 6.77 6.53
C ILE A 306 -23.06 8.15 6.70
N THR A 307 -22.88 8.89 5.60
CA THR A 307 -22.10 10.14 5.53
C THR A 307 -22.52 11.16 6.58
N ASP A 308 -23.83 11.40 6.73
CA ASP A 308 -24.33 12.39 7.70
C ASP A 308 -23.95 12.01 9.13
N ARG A 309 -24.12 10.74 9.51
CA ARG A 309 -23.71 10.24 10.84
C ARG A 309 -22.20 10.34 11.05
N TRP A 310 -21.42 10.07 9.99
CA TRP A 310 -19.98 10.23 10.04
C TRP A 310 -19.58 11.69 10.23
N LEU A 311 -20.18 12.63 9.50
CA LEU A 311 -19.90 14.06 9.64
C LEU A 311 -20.24 14.55 11.04
N THR A 312 -21.44 14.25 11.55
CA THR A 312 -21.85 14.64 12.90
C THR A 312 -20.88 14.13 13.97
N ARG A 313 -20.38 12.89 13.86
CA ARG A 313 -19.40 12.33 14.80
C ARG A 313 -18.06 13.09 14.82
N ASN A 314 -17.67 13.71 13.71
CA ASN A 314 -16.35 14.34 13.56
C ASN A 314 -16.38 15.89 13.63
N GLU A 315 -17.56 16.48 13.84
CA GLU A 315 -17.72 17.93 14.10
C GLU A 315 -17.61 18.28 15.60
N ASP A 316 -17.79 17.29 16.48
CA ASP A 316 -17.66 17.38 17.94
C ASP A 316 -16.23 17.08 18.45
#